data_AF-A0A8R1HFX4-F1
#
_entry.id   AF-A0A8R1HFX4-F1
#
_cell.length_a   1.000
_cell.length_b   1.000
_cell.length_c   1.000
_cell.angle_alpha   90.00
_cell.angle_beta   90.00
_cell.angle_gamma   90.00
#
_symmetry.space_group_name_H-M   'P 1'
#
loop_
_entity.id
_entity.type
_entity.pdbx_description
1 polymer ?
#
loop_
_entity_poly.entity_id
_entity_poly.type
_entity_poly.pdbx_seq_one_letter_code
_entity_poly.pdbx_strand_id
1 'polypeptide(L)'
;MTDVEEKPVDKHNWGSEELSKVSDTREEKDDLQLDTNALGNLFNSAAHARPKINIKKEDMQLIMNELELPEATVRSKLIETKGDVRAALRSLCGL
;
A
#
# COMPACT_ATOMS: atom_id res chain seq x y z
N MET A 1 -49.41 2.14 27.36
CA MET A 1 -49.18 1.96 25.92
C MET A 1 -47.97 2.80 25.56
N THR A 2 -46.88 2.18 25.12
CA THR A 2 -45.80 2.91 24.44
C THR A 2 -46.20 2.98 22.97
N ASP A 3 -46.60 4.17 22.52
CA ASP A 3 -46.77 4.48 21.11
C ASP A 3 -45.44 4.23 20.38
N VAL A 4 -45.37 3.14 19.64
CA VAL A 4 -44.39 2.99 18.57
C VAL A 4 -44.89 3.86 17.44
N GLU A 5 -44.31 5.05 17.35
CA GLU A 5 -44.56 5.99 16.27
C GLU A 5 -44.06 5.35 14.95
N GLU A 6 -44.96 4.71 14.20
CA GLU A 6 -44.68 4.22 12.85
C GLU A 6 -44.48 5.44 11.94
N LYS A 7 -43.22 5.83 11.73
CA LYS A 7 -42.87 6.86 10.76
C LYS A 7 -43.30 6.44 9.35
N PRO A 8 -43.87 7.37 8.55
CA PRO A 8 -44.30 7.07 7.20
C PRO A 8 -43.11 6.59 6.36
N VAL A 9 -43.22 5.39 5.79
CA VAL A 9 -42.20 4.80 4.92
C VAL A 9 -42.14 5.62 3.64
N ASP A 10 -41.08 6.40 3.48
CA ASP A 10 -40.81 7.15 2.26
C ASP A 10 -40.61 6.16 1.11
N LYS A 11 -41.49 6.22 0.10
CA LYS A 11 -41.52 5.28 -1.03
C LYS A 11 -40.29 5.39 -1.94
N HIS A 12 -39.49 6.43 -1.75
CA HIS A 12 -38.28 6.67 -2.54
C HIS A 12 -37.05 6.83 -1.62
N ASN A 13 -36.77 5.81 -0.79
CA ASN A 13 -35.68 5.83 0.19
C ASN A 13 -34.25 5.89 -0.39
N TRP A 14 -34.09 6.05 -1.72
CA TRP A 14 -32.81 6.20 -2.45
C TRP A 14 -31.73 5.17 -2.04
N GLY A 15 -32.14 3.98 -1.60
CA GLY A 15 -31.24 2.93 -1.12
C GLY A 15 -30.72 3.11 0.32
N SER A 16 -31.29 4.03 1.11
CA SER A 16 -30.94 4.25 2.52
C SER A 16 -31.12 2.97 3.38
N GLU A 17 -32.19 2.23 3.15
CA GLU A 17 -32.45 0.93 3.78
C GLU A 17 -31.42 -0.14 3.38
N GLU A 18 -30.88 -0.06 2.16
CA GLU A 18 -29.88 -0.99 1.64
C GLU A 18 -28.49 -0.69 2.23
N LEU A 19 -28.17 0.60 2.41
CA LEU A 19 -26.93 1.03 3.06
C LEU A 19 -26.90 0.67 4.56
N SER A 20 -28.05 0.68 5.24
CA SER A 20 -28.12 0.26 6.65
C SER A 20 -27.68 -1.19 6.86
N LYS A 21 -27.84 -2.05 5.85
CA LYS A 21 -27.48 -3.47 5.91
C LYS A 21 -25.99 -3.73 5.69
N VAL A 22 -25.22 -2.73 5.25
CA VAL A 22 -23.76 -2.83 5.06
C VAL A 22 -23.02 -2.85 6.41
N SER A 23 -23.58 -2.23 7.45
CA SER A 23 -23.02 -2.27 8.80
C SER A 23 -23.46 -3.47 9.63
N ASP A 24 -24.39 -4.29 9.11
CA ASP A 24 -24.88 -5.45 9.84
C ASP A 24 -23.73 -6.43 10.06
N THR A 25 -23.45 -6.72 11.33
CA THR A 25 -22.44 -7.70 11.72
C THR A 25 -22.94 -9.09 11.36
N ARG A 26 -22.37 -9.67 10.31
CA ARG A 26 -22.62 -11.06 9.91
C ARG A 26 -21.43 -11.92 10.33
N GLU A 27 -21.72 -13.09 10.90
CA GLU A 27 -20.69 -14.12 11.09
C GLU A 27 -20.21 -14.61 9.72
N GLU A 28 -18.95 -14.35 9.42
CA GLU A 28 -18.27 -14.87 8.23
C GLU A 28 -18.11 -16.39 8.41
N LYS A 29 -18.57 -17.16 7.41
CA LYS A 29 -18.35 -18.61 7.43
C LYS A 29 -16.90 -18.89 7.09
N ASP A 30 -16.21 -19.54 8.01
CA ASP A 30 -14.80 -19.88 7.90
C ASP A 30 -14.59 -21.11 6.99
N ASP A 31 -14.98 -20.98 5.71
CA ASP A 31 -14.73 -21.98 4.66
C ASP A 31 -13.32 -21.82 4.06
N LEU A 32 -12.39 -21.23 4.82
CA LEU A 32 -11.05 -20.88 4.36
C LEU A 32 -10.12 -22.09 4.42
N GLN A 33 -10.08 -22.86 3.33
CA GLN A 33 -9.01 -23.84 3.12
C GLN A 33 -7.71 -23.11 2.78
N LEU A 34 -6.90 -22.85 3.81
CA LEU A 34 -5.57 -22.23 3.67
C LEU A 34 -4.61 -23.21 2.99
N ASP A 35 -4.37 -23.01 1.70
CA ASP A 35 -3.32 -23.72 0.96
C ASP A 35 -1.94 -23.26 1.46
N THR A 36 -1.33 -24.05 2.34
CA THR A 36 0.00 -23.81 2.91
C THR A 36 1.09 -23.70 1.83
N ASN A 37 0.88 -24.36 0.68
CA ASN A 37 1.75 -24.29 -0.49
C ASN A 37 1.72 -22.90 -1.17
N ALA A 38 0.55 -22.25 -1.22
CA ALA A 38 0.42 -20.90 -1.76
C ALA A 38 1.14 -19.87 -0.86
N LEU A 39 1.02 -20.05 0.46
CA LEU A 39 1.73 -19.23 1.43
C LEU A 39 3.25 -19.40 1.32
N GLY A 40 3.72 -20.65 1.18
CA GLY A 40 5.14 -20.97 0.99
C GLY A 40 5.73 -20.33 -0.28
N ASN A 41 5.01 -20.38 -1.40
CA ASN A 41 5.43 -19.72 -2.63
C ASN A 41 5.45 -18.19 -2.51
N LEU A 42 4.52 -17.58 -1.77
CA LEU A 42 4.51 -16.14 -1.51
C LEU A 42 5.74 -15.70 -0.71
N PHE A 43 6.10 -16.44 0.35
CA PHE A 43 7.31 -16.16 1.14
C PHE A 43 8.59 -16.37 0.32
N ASN A 44 8.63 -17.37 -0.55
CA ASN A 44 9.80 -17.64 -1.39
C ASN A 44 9.99 -16.57 -2.49
N SER A 45 8.89 -16.01 -3.02
CA SER A 45 8.94 -14.90 -3.97
C SER A 45 9.34 -13.57 -3.30
N ALA A 46 8.97 -13.37 -2.04
CA ALA A 46 9.34 -12.18 -1.27
C ALA A 46 10.83 -12.14 -0.86
N ALA A 47 11.53 -13.27 -0.89
CA ALA A 47 12.92 -13.40 -0.46
C ALA A 47 13.94 -13.01 -1.56
N HIS A 48 13.66 -11.97 -2.35
CA HIS A 48 14.69 -11.41 -3.23
C HIS A 48 15.78 -10.77 -2.38
N ALA A 49 16.93 -11.45 -2.29
CA ALA A 49 18.13 -10.97 -1.63
C ALA A 49 18.50 -9.59 -2.18
N ARG A 50 18.25 -8.53 -1.40
CA ARG A 50 18.62 -7.17 -1.80
C ARG A 50 20.15 -7.09 -1.81
N PRO A 51 20.79 -6.74 -2.93
CA PRO A 51 22.24 -6.62 -2.98
C PRO A 51 22.69 -5.59 -1.95
N LYS A 52 23.72 -5.94 -1.17
CA LYS A 52 24.29 -5.06 -0.15
C LYS A 52 25.19 -4.04 -0.87
N ILE A 53 24.59 -2.92 -1.27
CA ILE A 53 25.28 -1.83 -1.96
C ILE A 53 25.81 -0.84 -0.93
N ASN A 54 27.07 -0.45 -1.07
CA ASN A 54 27.66 0.60 -0.23
C ASN A 54 27.31 1.96 -0.84
N ILE A 55 26.37 2.67 -0.21
CA ILE A 55 25.97 4.02 -0.63
C ILE A 55 26.60 5.03 0.32
N LYS A 56 27.34 6.00 -0.23
CA LYS A 56 27.92 7.05 0.59
C LYS A 56 26.87 8.07 1.01
N LYS A 57 27.00 8.59 2.23
CA LYS A 57 26.10 9.61 2.76
C LYS A 57 26.18 10.94 2.00
N GLU A 58 27.38 11.32 1.57
CA GLU A 58 27.63 12.54 0.78
C GLU A 58 26.84 12.55 -0.53
N ASP A 59 26.88 11.44 -1.28
CA ASP A 59 26.18 11.26 -2.55
C ASP A 59 24.66 11.31 -2.38
N MET A 60 24.15 10.71 -1.31
CA MET A 60 22.73 10.72 -0.99
C MET A 60 22.26 12.14 -0.61
N GLN A 61 23.02 12.85 0.23
CA GLN A 61 22.68 14.22 0.62
C GLN A 61 22.74 15.19 -0.56
N LEU A 62 23.68 15.00 -1.49
CA LEU A 62 23.74 15.78 -2.71
C LEU A 62 22.40 15.71 -3.47
N ILE A 63 21.92 14.50 -3.74
CA ILE A 63 20.67 14.31 -4.49
C ILE A 63 19.46 14.82 -3.70
N MET A 64 19.42 14.59 -2.38
CA MET A 64 18.33 15.07 -1.53
C MET A 64 18.23 16.59 -1.54
N ASN A 65 19.36 17.29 -1.48
CA ASN A 65 19.39 18.75 -1.43
C ASN A 65 19.07 19.38 -2.80
N GLU A 66 19.63 18.83 -3.88
CA GLU A 66 19.47 19.40 -5.23
C GLU A 66 18.07 19.14 -5.81
N LEU A 67 17.46 17.99 -5.52
CA LEU A 67 16.14 17.62 -6.03
C LEU A 67 15.02 17.76 -4.99
N GLU A 68 15.36 18.17 -3.76
CA GLU A 68 14.44 18.29 -2.62
C GLU A 68 13.61 17.01 -2.37
N LEU A 69 14.23 15.85 -2.62
CA LEU A 69 13.56 14.55 -2.52
C LEU A 69 13.75 13.90 -1.14
N PRO A 70 12.76 13.12 -0.67
CA PRO A 70 12.89 12.36 0.57
C PRO A 70 13.95 11.27 0.46
N GLU A 71 14.63 10.99 1.57
CA GLU A 71 15.73 10.02 1.67
C GLU A 71 15.33 8.64 1.11
N ALA A 72 14.11 8.18 1.40
CA ALA A 72 13.62 6.89 0.95
C ALA A 72 13.60 6.76 -0.59
N THR A 73 13.20 7.83 -1.30
CA THR A 73 13.17 7.85 -2.76
C THR A 73 14.59 7.85 -3.34
N VAL A 74 15.46 8.70 -2.80
CA VAL A 74 16.86 8.80 -3.24
C VAL A 74 17.61 7.48 -3.01
N ARG A 75 17.46 6.89 -1.82
CA ARG A 75 18.09 5.63 -1.44
C ARG A 75 17.59 4.48 -2.30
N SER A 76 16.29 4.42 -2.58
CA SER A 76 15.72 3.39 -3.46
C SER A 76 16.30 3.51 -4.87
N LYS A 77 16.39 4.73 -5.41
CA LYS A 77 16.98 4.95 -6.72
C LYS A 77 18.48 4.59 -6.77
N LEU A 78 19.25 4.95 -5.74
CA LEU A 78 20.67 4.58 -5.65
C LEU A 78 20.86 3.06 -5.54
N ILE A 79 19.94 2.34 -4.91
CA ILE A 79 19.94 0.88 -4.90
C ILE A 79 19.71 0.32 -6.32
N GLU A 80 18.72 0.85 -7.05
CA GLU A 80 18.42 0.46 -8.42
C GLU A 80 19.61 0.71 -9.37
N THR A 81 20.31 1.83 -9.21
CA THR A 81 21.46 2.21 -10.03
C THR A 81 22.80 1.66 -9.51
N LYS A 82 22.78 0.72 -8.57
CA LYS A 82 23.98 0.07 -7.99
C LYS A 82 24.97 1.08 -7.37
N GLY A 83 24.48 2.20 -6.87
CA GLY A 83 25.27 3.27 -6.26
C GLY A 83 25.83 4.29 -7.25
N ASP A 84 25.47 4.24 -8.53
CA ASP A 84 25.86 5.27 -9.50
C ASP A 84 24.98 6.53 -9.35
N VAL A 85 25.60 7.59 -8.84
CA VAL A 85 24.99 8.91 -8.61
C VAL A 85 24.53 9.58 -9.90
N ARG A 86 25.32 9.49 -10.98
CA ARG A 86 25.00 10.13 -12.27
C ARG A 86 23.85 9.40 -12.95
N ALA A 87 23.82 8.08 -12.86
CA ALA A 87 22.70 7.28 -13.36
C ALA A 87 21.43 7.55 -12.53
N ALA A 88 21.55 7.66 -11.20
CA ALA A 88 20.42 7.99 -10.33
C ALA A 88 19.84 9.37 -10.65
N LEU A 89 20.69 10.39 -10.76
CA LEU A 89 20.27 11.75 -11.12
C LEU A 89 19.60 11.78 -12.49
N ARG A 90 20.19 11.16 -13.52
CA ARG A 90 19.55 11.08 -14.84
C ARG A 90 18.20 10.41 -14.78
N SER A 91 18.10 9.27 -14.10
CA SER A 91 16.84 8.57 -13.94
C SER A 91 15.78 9.38 -13.18
N LEU A 92 16.16 10.15 -12.15
CA LEU A 92 15.24 11.02 -11.40
C LEU A 92 14.79 12.23 -12.21
N CYS A 93 15.66 12.75 -13.07
CA CYS A 93 15.36 13.87 -13.96
C CYS A 93 14.69 13.45 -15.29
N GLY A 94 14.56 12.14 -15.56
CA GLY A 94 13.98 11.63 -16.80
C GLY A 94 14.88 11.74 -18.04
N LEU A 95 16.21 11.68 -17.85
CA LEU A 95 17.25 11.83 -18.86
C LEU A 95 17.96 10.52 -19.23
#